data_AF-A0A523D2S4-F1
#
_entry.id   AF-A0A523D2S4-F1
#
_cell.length_a   1.000
_cell.length_b   1.000
_cell.length_c   1.000
_cell.angle_alpha   90.00
_cell.angle_beta   90.00
_cell.angle_gamma   90.00
#
_symmetry.space_group_name_H-M   'P 1'
#
loop_
_entity.id
_entity.type
_entity.pdbx_description
1 polymer ?
#
loop_
_entity_poly.entity_id
_entity_poly.type
_entity_poly.pdbx_seq_one_letter_code
_entity_poly.pdbx_strand_id
1 'polypeptide(L)'
;MTDGGNLTLEFTIGAASVRGAAQVFDNSLTLAFGTYLLQDVPSTPSASPTVLVANFMNGNTDLFKSRVYLWNPSTSAGEVTVRVFTLPVADGTVQELAISAITQANPAVVTTSSDHGLVTGDQIHITGVVGMTQVNDRDFVITVVDADEFSLNGEDSTGHTAYVFGGVVFLLGTKPLALGPLGARSALNIKLAEDILTPLGFALPYTRDDGNLTLEFTIQAADVKGSAQVFSSTFAFGTYTLQAVPPIPTPGATRLTASFTNGNDAVFDSRISLFNPSLSGGDITVRVFTLPFRNGIAQELTITPLELGTLEARSALDIRLVEDILVPLEITTPYTTDGGNLILELTIQATDVQGTAQVFSSGVSLGTYPLQ
;
A
#
# COMPACT_ATOMS: atom_id res chain seq x y z
N MET A 1 21.61 -16.47 18.87
CA MET A 1 21.42 -15.37 17.92
C MET A 1 20.49 -14.37 18.56
N THR A 2 20.90 -13.12 18.70
CA THR A 2 20.12 -12.05 19.35
C THR A 2 19.06 -11.44 18.43
N ASP A 3 19.14 -11.70 17.12
CA ASP A 3 18.38 -10.97 16.09
C ASP A 3 17.18 -11.78 15.56
N GLY A 4 16.67 -12.72 16.36
CA GLY A 4 15.53 -13.56 15.98
C GLY A 4 15.82 -14.59 14.87
N GLY A 5 17.08 -14.80 14.49
CA GLY A 5 17.48 -15.78 13.48
C GLY A 5 17.33 -15.31 12.02
N ASN A 6 17.10 -14.02 11.79
CA ASN A 6 17.00 -13.46 10.44
C ASN A 6 18.35 -13.47 9.72
N LEU A 7 18.33 -13.86 8.43
CA LEU A 7 19.52 -13.96 7.60
C LEU A 7 19.24 -13.43 6.20
N THR A 8 20.12 -12.57 5.70
CA THR A 8 20.15 -12.17 4.29
C THR A 8 21.21 -13.00 3.58
N LEU A 9 20.84 -13.61 2.46
CA LEU A 9 21.73 -14.43 1.63
C LEU A 9 21.88 -13.78 0.26
N GLU A 10 23.14 -13.48 -0.12
CA GLU A 10 23.51 -13.04 -1.46
C GLU A 10 24.25 -14.17 -2.17
N PHE A 11 23.86 -14.46 -3.42
CA PHE A 11 24.51 -15.47 -4.24
C PHE A 11 25.09 -14.81 -5.49
N THR A 12 26.39 -15.01 -5.74
CA THR A 12 26.99 -14.70 -7.04
C THR A 12 26.90 -15.93 -7.94
N ILE A 13 26.10 -15.85 -8.99
CA ILE A 13 25.87 -16.98 -9.91
C ILE A 13 26.55 -16.67 -11.25
N GLY A 14 27.53 -17.49 -11.64
CA GLY A 14 28.31 -17.31 -12.87
C GLY A 14 27.58 -17.66 -14.18
N ALA A 15 26.27 -17.92 -14.12
CA ALA A 15 25.43 -18.26 -15.26
C ALA A 15 24.36 -17.18 -15.46
N ALA A 16 24.10 -16.81 -16.71
CA ALA A 16 23.05 -15.85 -17.05
C ALA A 16 21.65 -16.45 -16.88
N SER A 17 20.66 -15.60 -16.65
CA SER A 17 19.23 -15.95 -16.64
C SER A 17 18.84 -17.02 -15.60
N VAL A 18 19.59 -17.14 -14.51
CA VAL A 18 19.24 -18.03 -13.42
C VAL A 18 18.11 -17.40 -12.60
N ARG A 19 17.08 -18.20 -12.31
CA ARG A 19 16.02 -17.84 -11.36
C ARG A 19 16.08 -18.81 -10.19
N GLY A 20 15.80 -18.31 -9.00
CA GLY A 20 15.78 -19.13 -7.79
C GLY A 20 14.61 -18.75 -6.91
N ALA A 21 14.34 -19.62 -5.94
CA ALA A 21 13.42 -19.34 -4.86
C ALA A 21 13.97 -19.89 -3.55
N ALA A 22 13.63 -19.24 -2.45
CA ALA A 22 13.90 -19.69 -1.10
C ALA A 22 12.60 -20.17 -0.45
N GLN A 23 12.68 -21.26 0.31
CA GLN A 23 11.58 -21.74 1.14
C GLN A 23 12.06 -21.75 2.59
N VAL A 24 11.25 -21.17 3.48
CA VAL A 24 11.55 -21.10 4.90
C VAL A 24 10.67 -22.09 5.64
N PHE A 25 11.29 -22.92 6.48
CA PHE A 25 10.60 -23.90 7.31
C PHE A 25 10.68 -23.52 8.77
N ASP A 26 9.65 -23.93 9.52
CA ASP A 26 9.72 -23.91 10.97
C ASP A 26 10.72 -24.96 11.50
N ASN A 27 11.04 -24.89 12.79
CA ASN A 27 11.99 -25.79 13.43
C ASN A 27 11.51 -27.25 13.45
N SER A 28 10.21 -27.49 13.28
CA SER A 28 9.62 -28.83 13.23
C SER A 28 9.63 -29.42 11.81
N LEU A 29 9.97 -28.62 10.78
CA LEU A 29 9.88 -28.95 9.35
C LEU A 29 8.48 -29.39 8.90
N THR A 30 7.45 -29.08 9.68
CA THR A 30 6.06 -29.44 9.37
C THR A 30 5.29 -28.30 8.73
N LEU A 31 5.78 -27.07 8.85
CA LEU A 31 5.19 -25.88 8.24
C LEU A 31 6.22 -25.14 7.38
N ALA A 32 5.89 -24.98 6.10
CA ALA A 32 6.61 -24.07 5.22
C ALA A 32 5.91 -22.71 5.22
N PHE A 33 6.66 -21.63 5.44
CA PHE A 33 6.15 -20.26 5.38
C PHE A 33 6.03 -19.75 3.94
N GLY A 34 5.86 -20.61 2.94
CA GLY A 34 5.80 -20.24 1.52
C GLY A 34 7.13 -20.23 0.79
N THR A 35 7.06 -20.04 -0.53
CA THR A 35 8.19 -20.01 -1.47
C THR A 35 8.37 -18.59 -2.00
N TYR A 36 9.56 -18.04 -1.87
CA TYR A 36 9.88 -16.65 -2.18
C TYR A 36 10.86 -16.58 -3.34
N LEU A 37 10.52 -15.85 -4.40
CA LEU A 37 11.46 -15.64 -5.50
C LEU A 37 12.68 -14.86 -5.02
N LEU A 38 13.86 -15.31 -5.43
CA LEU A 38 15.09 -14.54 -5.24
C LEU A 38 15.02 -13.28 -6.11
N GLN A 39 15.50 -12.16 -5.57
CA GLN A 39 15.52 -10.88 -6.27
C GLN A 39 16.87 -10.67 -6.95
N ASP A 40 16.84 -10.29 -8.24
CA ASP A 40 18.04 -9.99 -9.00
C ASP A 40 18.70 -8.69 -8.53
N VAL A 41 20.00 -8.73 -8.28
CA VAL A 41 20.85 -7.55 -8.12
C VAL A 41 21.58 -7.29 -9.43
N PRO A 42 21.35 -6.14 -10.08
CA PRO A 42 22.03 -5.83 -11.34
C PRO A 42 23.53 -5.65 -11.11
N SER A 43 24.32 -6.03 -12.12
CA SER A 43 25.79 -5.96 -12.08
C SER A 43 26.34 -4.53 -12.11
N THR A 44 25.58 -3.59 -12.66
CA THR A 44 25.89 -2.16 -12.68
C THR A 44 24.84 -1.41 -11.89
N PRO A 45 25.23 -0.69 -10.83
CA PRO A 45 24.25 0.01 -10.02
C PRO A 45 23.52 1.11 -10.78
N SER A 46 22.24 1.29 -10.49
CA SER A 46 21.49 2.48 -10.88
C SER A 46 22.15 3.76 -10.32
N ALA A 47 22.06 4.89 -11.04
CA ALA A 47 22.54 6.19 -10.53
C ALA A 47 21.52 6.90 -9.63
N SER A 48 20.29 6.38 -9.55
CA SER A 48 19.18 6.98 -8.83
C SER A 48 18.98 6.34 -7.46
N PRO A 49 18.44 7.09 -6.47
CA PRO A 49 17.93 6.49 -5.25
C PRO A 49 16.91 5.39 -5.58
N THR A 50 16.85 4.36 -4.74
CA THR A 50 15.84 3.32 -4.87
C THR A 50 14.57 3.78 -4.17
N VAL A 51 13.42 3.67 -4.85
CA VAL A 51 12.10 3.80 -4.21
C VAL A 51 11.43 2.44 -4.18
N LEU A 52 11.04 1.98 -2.98
CA LEU A 52 10.40 0.69 -2.75
C LEU A 52 9.06 0.88 -2.04
N VAL A 53 8.05 0.11 -2.42
CA VAL A 53 6.73 0.16 -1.79
C VAL A 53 6.39 -1.20 -1.18
N ALA A 54 5.97 -1.15 0.09
CA ALA A 54 5.23 -2.22 0.73
C ALA A 54 3.74 -1.90 0.57
N ASN A 55 3.13 -2.43 -0.50
CA ASN A 55 1.74 -2.13 -0.88
C ASN A 55 0.72 -2.49 0.20
N PHE A 56 1.04 -3.48 1.04
CA PHE A 56 0.23 -3.89 2.17
C PHE A 56 1.07 -4.12 3.43
N MET A 57 0.73 -3.44 4.52
CA MET A 57 1.21 -3.66 5.86
C MET A 57 0.00 -3.61 6.80
N ASN A 58 0.08 -4.31 7.93
CA ASN A 58 -0.99 -4.28 8.94
C ASN A 58 -0.42 -3.85 10.30
N GLY A 59 -1.00 -2.78 10.84
CA GLY A 59 -0.68 -2.18 12.14
C GLY A 59 -1.63 -2.58 13.28
N ASN A 60 -2.59 -3.48 13.03
CA ASN A 60 -3.67 -3.86 13.94
C ASN A 60 -3.23 -4.88 15.02
N THR A 61 -2.02 -4.71 15.58
CA THR A 61 -1.47 -5.67 16.55
C THR A 61 -0.86 -4.95 17.74
N ASP A 62 -1.28 -5.33 18.95
CA ASP A 62 -0.73 -4.83 20.22
C ASP A 62 0.74 -5.25 20.46
N LEU A 63 1.25 -6.21 19.67
CA LEU A 63 2.56 -6.87 19.85
C LEU A 63 3.45 -6.86 18.60
N PHE A 64 3.30 -5.87 17.72
CA PHE A 64 4.37 -5.38 16.84
C PHE A 64 5.09 -6.46 15.99
N LYS A 65 4.34 -7.29 15.27
CA LYS A 65 4.95 -8.38 14.49
C LYS A 65 5.32 -7.98 13.07
N SER A 66 4.60 -7.02 12.47
CA SER A 66 4.83 -6.62 11.09
C SER A 66 6.18 -5.89 10.94
N ARG A 67 6.95 -6.28 9.93
CA ARG A 67 8.33 -5.81 9.71
C ARG A 67 8.61 -5.56 8.24
N VAL A 68 9.52 -4.64 7.99
CA VAL A 68 10.14 -4.44 6.68
C VAL A 68 11.63 -4.73 6.80
N TYR A 69 12.15 -5.50 5.87
CA TYR A 69 13.58 -5.76 5.73
C TYR A 69 14.06 -5.06 4.47
N LEU A 70 15.09 -4.23 4.61
CA LEU A 70 15.79 -3.61 3.50
C LEU A 70 17.19 -4.20 3.39
N TRP A 71 17.64 -4.48 2.18
CA TRP A 71 18.99 -4.94 1.89
C TRP A 71 19.62 -4.03 0.83
N ASN A 72 20.74 -3.43 1.19
CA ASN A 72 21.54 -2.61 0.31
C ASN A 72 22.71 -3.45 -0.23
N PRO A 73 22.64 -3.93 -1.48
CA PRO A 73 23.77 -4.63 -2.10
C PRO A 73 24.88 -3.69 -2.57
N SER A 74 24.59 -2.39 -2.66
CA SER A 74 25.52 -1.42 -3.23
C SER A 74 26.74 -1.17 -2.33
N THR A 75 27.79 -0.62 -2.95
CA THR A 75 29.02 -0.22 -2.24
C THR A 75 28.90 1.13 -1.54
N SER A 76 27.74 1.79 -1.62
CA SER A 76 27.48 3.08 -1.00
C SER A 76 26.41 2.96 0.07
N ALA A 77 26.58 3.65 1.19
CA ALA A 77 25.51 3.83 2.16
C ALA A 77 24.51 4.88 1.66
N GLY A 78 23.29 4.86 2.19
CA GLY A 78 22.28 5.86 1.88
C GLY A 78 21.29 6.06 3.02
N GLU A 79 20.80 7.28 3.18
CA GLU A 79 19.72 7.57 4.11
C GLU A 79 18.41 6.91 3.65
N VAL A 80 17.66 6.37 4.62
CA VAL A 80 16.33 5.79 4.42
C VAL A 80 15.29 6.75 4.96
N THR A 81 14.28 7.05 4.14
CA THR A 81 13.07 7.75 4.57
C THR A 81 11.84 6.93 4.21
N VAL A 82 10.77 7.06 5.00
CA VAL A 82 9.50 6.38 4.77
C VAL A 82 8.32 7.34 4.84
N ARG A 83 7.33 7.14 3.98
CA ARG A 83 5.99 7.71 4.09
C ARG A 83 4.99 6.59 4.31
N VAL A 84 3.97 6.84 5.13
CA VAL A 84 2.86 5.93 5.39
C VAL A 84 1.61 6.49 4.71
N PHE A 85 0.83 5.60 4.10
CA PHE A 85 -0.45 5.90 3.48
C PHE A 85 -1.50 4.97 4.09
N THR A 86 -2.68 5.50 4.38
CA THR A 86 -3.84 4.69 4.74
C THR A 86 -4.27 3.87 3.53
N LEU A 87 -4.77 2.65 3.76
CA LEU A 87 -5.26 1.77 2.71
C LEU A 87 -6.78 1.53 2.90
N PRO A 88 -7.63 2.51 2.54
CA PRO A 88 -9.08 2.41 2.71
C PRO A 88 -9.68 1.37 1.77
N VAL A 89 -10.86 0.86 2.11
CA VAL A 89 -11.61 -0.12 1.30
C VAL A 89 -12.40 0.58 0.20
N ALA A 90 -12.52 -0.02 -1.00
CA ALA A 90 -13.08 0.60 -2.21
C ALA A 90 -14.56 1.02 -2.12
N ASP A 91 -15.38 0.31 -1.37
CA ASP A 91 -16.78 0.67 -1.04
C ASP A 91 -16.93 1.21 0.39
N GLY A 92 -15.83 1.27 1.13
CA GLY A 92 -15.79 1.99 2.38
C GLY A 92 -16.22 3.41 2.07
N THR A 93 -17.04 3.99 2.96
CA THR A 93 -16.92 5.44 3.11
C THR A 93 -15.43 5.65 3.35
N VAL A 94 -14.68 6.12 2.34
CA VAL A 94 -13.43 6.84 2.57
C VAL A 94 -13.81 7.70 3.76
N GLN A 95 -13.10 7.60 4.89
CA GLN A 95 -13.41 8.47 6.02
C GLN A 95 -13.17 9.89 5.52
N GLU A 96 -14.22 10.44 4.92
CA GLU A 96 -14.29 11.70 4.25
C GLU A 96 -14.16 12.64 5.42
N LEU A 97 -12.98 13.22 5.55
CA LEU A 97 -12.73 14.24 6.55
C LEU A 97 -13.49 15.48 6.07
N ALA A 98 -14.80 15.44 6.29
CA ALA A 98 -15.75 16.42 5.80
C ALA A 98 -15.49 17.73 6.54
N ILE A 99 -15.21 18.77 5.77
CA ILE A 99 -14.92 20.09 6.29
C ILE A 99 -16.22 20.70 6.82
N SER A 100 -16.19 21.15 8.07
CA SER A 100 -17.31 21.85 8.73
C SER A 100 -17.10 23.36 8.73
N ALA A 101 -15.84 23.84 8.74
CA ALA A 101 -15.49 25.25 8.63
C ALA A 101 -14.07 25.48 8.08
N ILE A 102 -13.84 26.66 7.49
CA ILE A 102 -12.50 27.18 7.20
C ILE A 102 -12.43 28.66 7.59
N THR A 103 -11.42 29.05 8.36
CA THR A 103 -11.23 30.44 8.80
C THR A 103 -10.63 31.32 7.70
N GLN A 104 -10.97 32.61 7.69
CA GLN A 104 -10.30 33.65 6.89
C GLN A 104 -9.17 34.28 7.73
N ALA A 105 -8.02 33.62 7.80
CA ALA A 105 -6.92 33.94 8.70
C ALA A 105 -5.56 33.61 8.06
N ASN A 106 -4.48 33.97 8.76
CA ASN A 106 -3.12 33.60 8.38
C ASN A 106 -2.41 32.96 9.59
N PRO A 107 -2.21 31.62 9.60
CA PRO A 107 -2.64 30.65 8.59
C PRO A 107 -4.15 30.37 8.60
N ALA A 108 -4.69 29.83 7.51
CA ALA A 108 -6.04 29.27 7.45
C ALA A 108 -6.16 28.04 8.35
N VAL A 109 -7.24 27.94 9.13
CA VAL A 109 -7.57 26.78 9.98
C VAL A 109 -8.81 26.10 9.41
N VAL A 110 -8.72 24.79 9.21
CA VAL A 110 -9.80 23.91 8.77
C VAL A 110 -10.32 23.16 9.99
N THR A 111 -11.63 23.13 10.14
CA THR A 111 -12.34 22.30 11.14
C THR A 111 -13.03 21.15 10.39
N THR A 112 -12.87 19.91 10.86
CA THR A 112 -13.56 18.73 10.34
C THR A 112 -14.83 18.42 11.14
N SER A 113 -15.71 17.59 10.58
CA SER A 113 -16.99 17.23 11.23
C SER A 113 -16.84 16.19 12.35
N SER A 114 -15.68 15.54 12.43
CA SER A 114 -15.29 14.55 13.42
C SER A 114 -13.78 14.58 13.63
N ASP A 115 -13.28 13.85 14.64
CA ASP A 115 -11.86 13.65 14.86
C ASP A 115 -11.20 13.14 13.57
N HIS A 116 -10.20 13.88 13.12
CA HIS A 116 -9.57 13.63 11.83
C HIS A 116 -8.49 12.55 11.88
N GLY A 117 -7.90 12.29 13.06
CA GLY A 117 -6.78 11.36 13.21
C GLY A 117 -5.49 11.74 12.45
N LEU A 118 -5.43 12.92 11.81
CA LEU A 118 -4.23 13.46 11.17
C LEU A 118 -3.15 13.82 12.20
N VAL A 119 -1.90 13.86 11.75
CA VAL A 119 -0.75 14.28 12.55
C VAL A 119 -0.01 15.47 11.91
N THR A 120 0.62 16.31 12.74
CA THR A 120 1.34 17.49 12.24
C THR A 120 2.44 17.09 11.25
N GLY A 121 2.42 17.72 10.07
CA GLY A 121 3.33 17.45 8.96
C GLY A 121 2.76 16.53 7.88
N ASP A 122 1.55 15.99 8.07
CA ASP A 122 0.84 15.26 7.03
C ASP A 122 0.58 16.13 5.80
N GLN A 123 0.57 15.48 4.63
CA GLN A 123 0.22 16.12 3.38
C GLN A 123 -1.20 15.74 3.01
N ILE A 124 -2.04 16.73 2.74
CA ILE A 124 -3.45 16.54 2.40
C ILE A 124 -3.79 17.16 1.06
N HIS A 125 -4.90 16.72 0.48
CA HIS A 125 -5.58 17.36 -0.66
C HIS A 125 -6.96 17.84 -0.21
N ILE A 126 -7.35 19.05 -0.60
CA ILE A 126 -8.69 19.58 -0.34
C ILE A 126 -9.45 19.72 -1.65
N THR A 127 -10.69 19.25 -1.70
CA THR A 127 -11.60 19.49 -2.84
C THR A 127 -13.04 19.67 -2.38
N GLY A 128 -13.92 20.14 -3.26
CA GLY A 128 -15.37 20.22 -3.02
C GLY A 128 -15.85 21.35 -2.08
N VAL A 129 -14.97 22.28 -1.66
CA VAL A 129 -15.33 23.42 -0.82
C VAL A 129 -16.16 24.43 -1.60
N VAL A 130 -17.29 24.87 -1.05
CA VAL A 130 -18.10 25.95 -1.59
C VAL A 130 -17.91 27.23 -0.77
N GLY A 131 -17.77 28.37 -1.45
CA GLY A 131 -17.45 29.64 -0.82
C GLY A 131 -15.97 29.97 -0.93
N MET A 132 -15.14 29.30 -0.13
CA MET A 132 -13.68 29.47 -0.13
C MET A 132 -13.01 28.56 -1.19
N THR A 133 -13.35 28.74 -2.47
CA THR A 133 -12.91 27.83 -3.55
C THR A 133 -11.41 27.90 -3.84
N GLN A 134 -10.70 28.91 -3.33
CA GLN A 134 -9.26 29.09 -3.50
C GLN A 134 -8.42 27.97 -2.87
N VAL A 135 -9.00 27.19 -1.95
CA VAL A 135 -8.33 26.03 -1.34
C VAL A 135 -8.59 24.72 -2.07
N ASN A 136 -9.55 24.68 -3.02
CA ASN A 136 -9.87 23.45 -3.75
C ASN A 136 -8.75 23.04 -4.71
N ASP A 137 -8.65 21.74 -4.91
CA ASP A 137 -7.77 21.04 -5.83
C ASP A 137 -6.30 21.40 -5.61
N ARG A 138 -5.94 21.56 -4.32
CA ARG A 138 -4.61 21.95 -3.84
C ARG A 138 -4.14 21.05 -2.71
N ASP A 139 -2.82 20.89 -2.65
CA ASP A 139 -2.16 20.11 -1.61
C ASP A 139 -1.58 21.03 -0.53
N PHE A 140 -1.68 20.60 0.72
CA PHE A 140 -1.17 21.34 1.88
C PHE A 140 -0.40 20.41 2.81
N VAL A 141 0.67 20.94 3.42
CA VAL A 141 1.22 20.36 4.65
C VAL A 141 0.47 20.99 5.82
N ILE A 142 0.07 20.19 6.80
CA ILE A 142 -0.77 20.67 7.90
C ILE A 142 -0.01 20.75 9.23
N THR A 143 -0.51 21.59 10.12
CA THR A 143 -0.18 21.56 11.56
C THR A 143 -1.46 21.31 12.33
N VAL A 144 -1.51 20.20 13.07
CA VAL A 144 -2.68 19.85 13.90
C VAL A 144 -2.78 20.83 15.06
N VAL A 145 -3.98 21.36 15.28
CA VAL A 145 -4.31 22.31 16.34
C VAL A 145 -5.10 21.61 17.46
N ASP A 146 -6.06 20.77 17.09
CA ASP A 146 -6.87 19.95 17.98
C ASP A 146 -7.28 18.64 17.28
N ALA A 147 -8.12 17.80 17.89
CA ALA A 147 -8.59 16.53 17.32
C ALA A 147 -9.39 16.70 16.01
N ASP A 148 -10.09 17.82 15.85
CA ASP A 148 -10.90 18.16 14.68
C ASP A 148 -10.46 19.46 13.99
N GLU A 149 -9.29 20.00 14.33
CA GLU A 149 -8.78 21.26 13.76
C GLU A 149 -7.31 21.16 13.33
N PHE A 150 -6.99 21.69 12.16
CA PHE A 150 -5.61 21.85 11.69
C PHE A 150 -5.43 23.10 10.84
N SER A 151 -4.22 23.67 10.83
CA SER A 151 -3.86 24.81 9.98
C SER A 151 -3.19 24.37 8.68
N LEU A 152 -3.50 25.06 7.59
CA LEU A 152 -2.85 24.90 6.29
C LEU A 152 -1.53 25.69 6.26
N ASN A 153 -0.39 25.00 6.28
CA ASN A 153 0.91 25.67 6.39
C ASN A 153 1.20 26.51 5.15
N GLY A 154 1.48 27.80 5.38
CA GLY A 154 1.78 28.75 4.31
C GLY A 154 0.56 29.30 3.56
N GLU A 155 -0.67 28.97 3.98
CA GLU A 155 -1.89 29.50 3.39
C GLU A 155 -2.42 30.71 4.19
N ASP A 156 -2.37 31.90 3.58
CA ASP A 156 -3.05 33.10 4.07
C ASP A 156 -4.42 33.23 3.38
N SER A 157 -5.50 32.93 4.12
CA SER A 157 -6.88 33.01 3.63
C SER A 157 -7.59 34.31 3.99
N THR A 158 -6.88 35.32 4.52
CA THR A 158 -7.51 36.60 4.93
C THR A 158 -8.22 37.31 3.78
N GLY A 159 -7.70 37.16 2.55
CA GLY A 159 -8.27 37.72 1.33
C GLY A 159 -9.21 36.81 0.56
N HIS A 160 -9.43 35.57 1.01
CA HIS A 160 -10.26 34.60 0.30
C HIS A 160 -11.74 34.93 0.47
N THR A 161 -12.58 34.33 -0.37
CA THR A 161 -14.03 34.33 -0.14
C THR A 161 -14.38 33.50 1.09
N ALA A 162 -15.43 33.90 1.80
CA ALA A 162 -15.85 33.19 3.01
C ALA A 162 -16.29 31.76 2.68
N TYR A 163 -15.93 30.81 3.54
CA TYR A 163 -16.44 29.45 3.49
C TYR A 163 -17.96 29.46 3.66
N VAL A 164 -18.67 28.61 2.90
CA VAL A 164 -20.13 28.46 3.00
C VAL A 164 -20.50 27.04 3.45
N PHE A 165 -20.11 26.00 2.70
CA PHE A 165 -20.33 24.60 3.07
C PHE A 165 -19.48 23.64 2.23
N GLY A 166 -19.48 22.36 2.62
CA GLY A 166 -18.92 21.25 1.87
C GLY A 166 -17.39 21.17 1.93
N GLY A 167 -16.86 20.22 1.18
CA GLY A 167 -15.43 20.01 1.07
C GLY A 167 -14.93 18.81 1.87
N VAL A 168 -13.87 18.23 1.33
CA VAL A 168 -13.29 16.97 1.77
C VAL A 168 -11.80 17.11 1.87
N VAL A 169 -11.22 16.50 2.89
CA VAL A 169 -9.78 16.34 3.04
C VAL A 169 -9.39 14.89 2.75
N PHE A 170 -8.49 14.68 1.78
CA PHE A 170 -7.85 13.40 1.51
C PHE A 170 -6.41 13.43 2.05
N LEU A 171 -6.00 12.40 2.79
CA LEU A 171 -4.60 12.24 3.20
C LEU A 171 -3.79 11.68 2.01
N LEU A 172 -2.79 12.43 1.56
CA LEU A 172 -1.86 12.02 0.49
C LEU A 172 -0.58 11.36 1.03
N GLY A 173 -0.58 10.99 2.30
CA GLY A 173 0.52 10.34 3.00
C GLY A 173 1.17 11.20 4.08
N THR A 174 1.87 10.53 4.98
CA THR A 174 2.49 11.19 6.13
C THR A 174 3.67 12.06 5.73
N LYS A 175 4.08 12.92 6.68
CA LYS A 175 5.44 13.47 6.69
C LYS A 175 6.47 12.34 6.47
N PRO A 176 7.51 12.55 5.63
CA PRO A 176 8.63 11.64 5.57
C PRO A 176 9.30 11.48 6.94
N LEU A 177 9.37 10.25 7.42
CA LEU A 177 10.15 9.89 8.60
C LEU A 177 11.54 9.41 8.16
N ALA A 178 12.59 10.00 8.72
CA ALA A 178 13.95 9.50 8.54
C ALA A 178 14.19 8.30 9.47
N LEU A 179 14.59 7.17 8.88
CA LEU A 179 14.94 5.93 9.61
C LEU A 179 16.46 5.81 9.84
N GLY A 180 17.23 6.75 9.29
CA GLY A 180 18.70 6.79 9.38
C GLY A 180 19.40 6.05 8.24
N PRO A 181 20.72 5.85 8.36
CA PRO A 181 21.53 5.31 7.28
C PRO A 181 21.37 3.80 7.14
N LEU A 182 21.18 3.33 5.91
CA LEU A 182 21.40 1.95 5.49
C LEU A 182 22.82 1.84 4.92
N GLY A 183 23.71 1.17 5.65
CA GLY A 183 25.11 1.00 5.28
C GLY A 183 25.32 0.29 3.94
N ALA A 184 26.49 0.48 3.34
CA ALA A 184 26.91 -0.30 2.16
C ALA A 184 26.98 -1.80 2.50
N ARG A 185 26.51 -2.66 1.58
CA ARG A 185 26.49 -4.13 1.76
C ARG A 185 25.90 -4.56 3.10
N SER A 186 24.79 -3.94 3.49
CA SER A 186 24.16 -4.16 4.79
C SER A 186 22.66 -4.38 4.65
N ALA A 187 22.04 -4.84 5.73
CA ALA A 187 20.60 -4.99 5.82
C ALA A 187 20.06 -4.28 7.07
N LEU A 188 18.82 -3.81 6.98
CA LEU A 188 18.10 -3.15 8.06
C LEU A 188 16.77 -3.87 8.28
N ASN A 189 16.49 -4.21 9.53
CA ASN A 189 15.20 -4.70 9.97
C ASN A 189 14.45 -3.54 10.64
N ILE A 190 13.27 -3.22 10.11
CA ILE A 190 12.45 -2.09 10.52
C ILE A 190 11.15 -2.65 11.08
N LYS A 191 10.85 -2.34 12.33
CA LYS A 191 9.59 -2.70 12.97
C LYS A 191 8.54 -1.66 12.64
N LEU A 192 7.41 -2.08 12.09
CA LEU A 192 6.36 -1.16 11.65
C LEU A 192 5.91 -0.24 12.80
N ALA A 193 5.66 -0.80 13.98
CA ALA A 193 5.07 -0.03 15.07
C ALA A 193 6.08 0.89 15.79
N GLU A 194 7.23 0.34 16.22
CA GLU A 194 8.19 1.10 17.03
C GLU A 194 9.06 2.04 16.20
N ASP A 195 9.44 1.64 14.98
CA ASP A 195 10.38 2.41 14.17
C ASP A 195 9.66 3.36 13.20
N ILE A 196 8.35 3.16 12.91
CA ILE A 196 7.59 3.97 11.96
C ILE A 196 6.35 4.61 12.59
N LEU A 197 5.39 3.82 13.07
CA LEU A 197 4.09 4.34 13.49
C LEU A 197 4.17 5.20 14.77
N THR A 198 4.91 4.73 15.78
CA THR A 198 5.11 5.48 17.04
C THR A 198 5.83 6.82 16.80
N PRO A 199 6.96 6.87 16.05
CA PRO A 199 7.62 8.14 15.74
C PRO A 199 6.78 9.11 14.89
N LEU A 200 5.86 8.59 14.09
CA LEU A 200 4.88 9.38 13.33
C LEU A 200 3.67 9.82 14.18
N GLY A 201 3.52 9.31 15.41
CA GLY A 201 2.45 9.70 16.32
C GLY A 201 1.13 8.93 16.11
N PHE A 202 1.12 7.82 15.38
CA PHE A 202 -0.07 6.98 15.27
C PHE A 202 -0.39 6.30 16.59
N ALA A 203 -1.69 6.27 16.92
CA ALA A 203 -2.19 5.43 18.01
C ALA A 203 -1.98 3.94 17.67
N LEU A 204 -1.59 3.17 18.68
CA LEU A 204 -1.34 1.74 18.57
C LEU A 204 -2.28 0.93 19.48
N PRO A 205 -2.83 -0.21 19.00
CA PRO A 205 -2.73 -0.72 17.63
C PRO A 205 -3.38 0.24 16.62
N TYR A 206 -2.84 0.31 15.42
CA TYR A 206 -3.46 1.09 14.36
C TYR A 206 -4.65 0.29 13.83
N THR A 207 -5.88 0.74 14.12
CA THR A 207 -7.12 0.01 13.83
C THR A 207 -7.98 0.62 12.73
N ARG A 208 -7.66 1.84 12.29
CA ARG A 208 -8.33 2.50 11.16
C ARG A 208 -8.07 1.70 9.87
N ASP A 209 -9.09 1.58 9.02
CA ASP A 209 -9.04 0.78 7.78
C ASP A 209 -8.58 -0.68 8.02
N ASP A 210 -9.10 -1.33 9.07
CA ASP A 210 -8.68 -2.66 9.57
C ASP A 210 -7.19 -2.73 10.00
N GLY A 211 -6.55 -1.58 10.12
CA GLY A 211 -5.14 -1.39 10.35
C GLY A 211 -4.27 -1.52 9.10
N ASN A 212 -4.87 -1.51 7.91
CA ASN A 212 -4.17 -1.67 6.65
C ASN A 212 -3.49 -0.38 6.20
N LEU A 213 -2.26 -0.52 5.73
CA LEU A 213 -1.37 0.57 5.40
C LEU A 213 -0.56 0.24 4.15
N THR A 214 -0.17 1.27 3.40
CA THR A 214 0.91 1.21 2.40
C THR A 214 2.10 2.02 2.88
N LEU A 215 3.31 1.54 2.62
CA LEU A 215 4.54 2.26 2.96
C LEU A 215 5.39 2.47 1.73
N GLU A 216 5.83 3.70 1.50
CA GLU A 216 6.79 4.07 0.47
C GLU A 216 8.13 4.43 1.12
N PHE A 217 9.17 3.70 0.75
CA PHE A 217 10.54 3.95 1.18
C PHE A 217 11.33 4.62 0.07
N THR A 218 12.01 5.71 0.39
CA THR A 218 13.06 6.30 -0.47
C THR A 218 14.41 6.06 0.17
N ILE A 219 15.32 5.42 -0.55
CA ILE A 219 16.65 5.06 -0.09
C ILE A 219 17.69 5.69 -0.99
N GLN A 220 18.62 6.46 -0.41
CA GLN A 220 19.73 7.11 -1.12
C GLN A 220 20.87 6.13 -1.48
N ALA A 221 20.50 4.92 -1.89
CA ALA A 221 21.39 3.89 -2.40
C ALA A 221 20.70 3.19 -3.57
N ALA A 222 21.50 2.70 -4.51
CA ALA A 222 21.01 2.05 -5.71
C ALA A 222 20.69 0.57 -5.46
N ASP A 223 19.71 0.06 -6.20
CA ASP A 223 19.35 -1.36 -6.29
C ASP A 223 19.03 -2.02 -4.95
N VAL A 224 18.58 -1.23 -4.00
CA VAL A 224 18.12 -1.71 -2.70
C VAL A 224 16.95 -2.64 -2.93
N LYS A 225 16.94 -3.74 -2.18
CA LYS A 225 15.87 -4.73 -2.21
C LYS A 225 15.15 -4.73 -0.87
N GLY A 226 13.92 -5.19 -0.86
CA GLY A 226 13.20 -5.33 0.39
C GLY A 226 12.13 -6.41 0.38
N SER A 227 11.78 -6.83 1.59
CA SER A 227 10.64 -7.69 1.86
C SER A 227 9.84 -7.18 3.06
N ALA A 228 8.55 -7.44 3.05
CA ALA A 228 7.62 -7.13 4.13
C ALA A 228 7.10 -8.43 4.72
N GLN A 229 7.09 -8.54 6.04
CA GLN A 229 6.49 -9.64 6.79
C GLN A 229 5.30 -9.08 7.56
N VAL A 230 4.10 -9.63 7.33
CA VAL A 230 2.87 -8.98 7.78
C VAL A 230 2.01 -9.89 8.63
N PHE A 231 1.46 -9.32 9.69
CA PHE A 231 0.65 -10.02 10.69
C PHE A 231 -0.50 -9.15 11.18
N SER A 232 -1.59 -9.79 11.60
CA SER A 232 -2.53 -9.25 12.56
C SER A 232 -2.19 -9.70 13.98
N SER A 233 -3.03 -9.35 14.96
CA SER A 233 -2.90 -9.82 16.35
C SER A 233 -2.98 -11.35 16.48
N THR A 234 -3.75 -12.01 15.61
CA THR A 234 -4.05 -13.45 15.68
C THR A 234 -3.58 -14.24 14.47
N PHE A 235 -3.15 -13.59 13.39
CA PHE A 235 -2.98 -14.22 12.10
C PHE A 235 -1.73 -13.72 11.35
N ALA A 236 -1.09 -14.59 10.56
CA ALA A 236 0.03 -14.23 9.70
C ALA A 236 -0.44 -14.10 8.25
N PHE A 237 -0.21 -12.95 7.62
CA PHE A 237 -0.53 -12.72 6.21
C PHE A 237 0.62 -13.10 5.26
N GLY A 238 1.76 -13.49 5.83
CA GLY A 238 2.92 -14.00 5.10
C GLY A 238 4.01 -12.94 4.91
N THR A 239 4.97 -13.28 4.04
CA THR A 239 6.03 -12.35 3.60
C THR A 239 5.85 -12.07 2.11
N TYR A 240 6.28 -10.92 1.63
CA TYR A 240 6.32 -10.65 0.19
C TYR A 240 7.43 -9.65 -0.15
N THR A 241 7.83 -9.58 -1.42
CA THR A 241 8.86 -8.66 -1.89
C THR A 241 8.27 -7.27 -2.15
N LEU A 242 8.95 -6.22 -1.69
CA LEU A 242 8.58 -4.84 -2.02
C LEU A 242 8.75 -4.59 -3.52
N GLN A 243 7.87 -3.77 -4.11
CA GLN A 243 7.94 -3.40 -5.51
C GLN A 243 8.73 -2.10 -5.69
N ALA A 244 9.53 -2.00 -6.75
CA ALA A 244 10.33 -0.81 -7.02
C ALA A 244 9.56 0.18 -7.92
N VAL A 245 9.50 1.45 -7.51
CA VAL A 245 8.94 2.51 -8.38
C VAL A 245 10.02 2.91 -9.39
N PRO A 246 9.74 2.88 -10.70
CA PRO A 246 10.71 3.31 -11.70
C PRO A 246 11.14 4.77 -11.48
N PRO A 247 12.44 5.09 -11.63
CA PRO A 247 12.93 6.46 -11.45
C PRO A 247 12.45 7.42 -12.57
N ILE A 248 12.03 6.86 -13.70
CA ILE A 248 11.40 7.59 -14.81
C ILE A 248 10.01 6.99 -14.98
N PRO A 249 8.95 7.78 -14.83
CA PRO A 249 7.60 7.27 -14.97
C PRO A 249 7.34 6.65 -16.34
N THR A 250 6.62 5.55 -16.38
CA THR A 250 6.17 4.90 -17.62
C THR A 250 4.85 5.51 -18.05
N PRO A 251 4.77 6.31 -19.14
CA PRO A 251 3.52 6.96 -19.52
C PRO A 251 2.43 5.96 -19.90
N GLY A 252 1.18 6.28 -19.56
CA GLY A 252 -0.01 5.50 -19.91
C GLY A 252 -0.67 4.80 -18.73
N ALA A 253 -1.75 4.08 -19.02
CA ALA A 253 -2.46 3.29 -18.02
C ALA A 253 -1.60 2.09 -17.58
N THR A 254 -1.60 1.81 -16.28
CA THR A 254 -0.97 0.62 -15.71
C THR A 254 -1.92 -0.57 -15.87
N ARG A 255 -1.39 -1.72 -16.32
CA ARG A 255 -2.12 -3.00 -16.28
C ARG A 255 -1.42 -3.93 -15.31
N LEU A 256 -2.16 -4.46 -14.35
CA LEU A 256 -1.67 -5.34 -13.31
C LEU A 256 -2.44 -6.65 -13.32
N THR A 257 -1.74 -7.76 -13.18
CA THR A 257 -2.38 -9.08 -13.07
C THR A 257 -2.21 -9.66 -11.67
N ALA A 258 -3.31 -10.04 -11.04
CA ALA A 258 -3.32 -10.97 -9.91
C ALA A 258 -3.47 -12.38 -10.48
N SER A 259 -2.34 -13.06 -10.73
CA SER A 259 -2.32 -14.35 -11.43
C SER A 259 -2.97 -15.50 -10.66
N PHE A 260 -3.26 -15.30 -9.37
CA PHE A 260 -4.02 -16.21 -8.56
C PHE A 260 -4.69 -15.45 -7.41
N THR A 261 -6.01 -15.50 -7.38
CA THR A 261 -6.84 -15.15 -6.23
C THR A 261 -7.80 -16.30 -5.94
N ASN A 262 -8.36 -16.32 -4.73
CA ASN A 262 -9.30 -17.35 -4.35
C ASN A 262 -10.56 -16.73 -3.73
N GLY A 263 -11.72 -17.03 -4.31
CA GLY A 263 -13.03 -16.57 -3.85
C GLY A 263 -13.85 -17.61 -3.09
N ASN A 264 -13.26 -18.75 -2.70
CA ASN A 264 -13.98 -19.85 -2.05
C ASN A 264 -14.16 -19.72 -0.53
N ASP A 265 -13.63 -18.65 0.06
CA ASP A 265 -13.80 -18.31 1.47
C ASP A 265 -14.76 -17.11 1.56
N ALA A 266 -15.67 -17.13 2.53
CA ALA A 266 -16.65 -16.06 2.78
C ALA A 266 -16.43 -15.37 4.15
N VAL A 267 -15.37 -15.76 4.85
CA VAL A 267 -14.95 -15.24 6.16
C VAL A 267 -13.65 -14.47 6.01
N PHE A 268 -12.71 -15.03 5.24
CA PHE A 268 -11.45 -14.40 4.86
C PHE A 268 -11.47 -14.15 3.36
N ASP A 269 -12.04 -13.01 2.97
CA ASP A 269 -12.13 -12.64 1.57
C ASP A 269 -10.76 -12.17 1.06
N SER A 270 -10.31 -12.75 -0.06
CA SER A 270 -9.08 -12.31 -0.73
C SER A 270 -9.16 -10.83 -1.09
N ARG A 271 -8.02 -10.13 -1.04
CA ARG A 271 -7.96 -8.67 -1.22
C ARG A 271 -6.92 -8.28 -2.25
N ILE A 272 -7.15 -7.18 -2.93
CA ILE A 272 -6.20 -6.52 -3.82
C ILE A 272 -5.88 -5.14 -3.27
N SER A 273 -4.64 -4.93 -2.88
CA SER A 273 -4.17 -3.62 -2.42
C SER A 273 -3.42 -2.93 -3.55
N LEU A 274 -3.80 -1.71 -3.89
CA LEU A 274 -3.18 -0.89 -4.93
C LEU A 274 -2.53 0.35 -4.33
N PHE A 275 -1.43 0.79 -4.93
CA PHE A 275 -0.78 2.05 -4.60
C PHE A 275 -0.44 2.82 -5.87
N ASN A 276 -0.85 4.08 -5.93
CA ASN A 276 -0.50 5.00 -6.99
C ASN A 276 0.63 5.95 -6.52
N PRO A 277 1.89 5.69 -6.90
CA PRO A 277 2.99 6.57 -6.55
C PRO A 277 3.00 7.88 -7.35
N SER A 278 2.22 7.97 -8.44
CA SER A 278 2.25 9.07 -9.39
C SER A 278 1.50 10.32 -8.91
N LEU A 279 1.66 11.41 -9.66
CA LEU A 279 1.00 12.69 -9.41
C LEU A 279 -0.34 12.83 -10.14
N SER A 280 -0.84 11.75 -10.74
CA SER A 280 -2.13 11.73 -11.43
C SER A 280 -2.96 10.56 -10.95
N GLY A 281 -4.24 10.81 -10.66
CA GLY A 281 -5.22 9.75 -10.40
C GLY A 281 -5.87 9.25 -11.68
N GLY A 282 -6.64 8.17 -11.57
CA GLY A 282 -7.43 7.66 -12.69
C GLY A 282 -8.35 6.50 -12.32
N ASP A 283 -9.28 6.20 -13.23
CA ASP A 283 -10.26 5.13 -13.05
C ASP A 283 -9.59 3.75 -13.01
N ILE A 284 -10.19 2.84 -12.23
CA ILE A 284 -9.81 1.45 -12.10
C ILE A 284 -10.89 0.58 -12.74
N THR A 285 -10.48 -0.31 -13.63
CA THR A 285 -11.35 -1.37 -14.14
C THR A 285 -10.75 -2.74 -13.88
N VAL A 286 -11.59 -3.76 -13.75
CA VAL A 286 -11.16 -5.15 -13.60
C VAL A 286 -11.87 -6.08 -14.58
N ARG A 287 -11.10 -7.02 -15.12
CA ARG A 287 -11.58 -8.24 -15.78
C ARG A 287 -11.28 -9.45 -14.91
N VAL A 288 -12.23 -10.38 -14.85
CA VAL A 288 -12.12 -11.59 -14.04
C VAL A 288 -12.07 -12.79 -14.95
N PHE A 289 -11.12 -13.69 -14.73
CA PHE A 289 -10.99 -14.93 -15.49
C PHE A 289 -11.01 -16.13 -14.53
N THR A 290 -11.64 -17.23 -14.95
CA THR A 290 -11.53 -18.50 -14.24
C THR A 290 -10.10 -19.05 -14.33
N LEU A 291 -9.69 -19.83 -13.34
CA LEU A 291 -8.45 -20.59 -13.38
C LEU A 291 -8.74 -22.10 -13.25
N PRO A 292 -9.05 -22.80 -14.37
CA PRO A 292 -9.57 -24.16 -14.34
C PRO A 292 -8.64 -25.18 -13.67
N PHE A 293 -9.19 -26.00 -12.79
CA PHE A 293 -8.41 -27.01 -12.06
C PHE A 293 -8.03 -28.24 -12.91
N ARG A 294 -8.80 -28.55 -13.97
CA ARG A 294 -8.53 -29.68 -14.89
C ARG A 294 -8.98 -29.35 -16.31
N ASN A 295 -8.16 -29.70 -17.31
CA ASN A 295 -8.48 -29.75 -18.74
C ASN A 295 -9.53 -28.72 -19.19
N GLY A 296 -9.18 -27.43 -19.08
CA GLY A 296 -10.05 -26.31 -19.43
C GLY A 296 -9.25 -25.10 -19.89
N ILE A 297 -9.89 -24.20 -20.64
CA ILE A 297 -9.35 -22.89 -21.01
C ILE A 297 -9.93 -21.89 -20.02
N ALA A 298 -9.10 -21.00 -19.48
CA ALA A 298 -9.55 -19.88 -18.65
C ALA A 298 -10.62 -19.08 -19.40
N GLN A 299 -11.77 -18.87 -18.77
CA GLN A 299 -12.88 -18.11 -19.35
C GLN A 299 -12.99 -16.78 -18.65
N GLU A 300 -13.18 -15.71 -19.42
CA GLU A 300 -13.52 -14.42 -18.86
C GLU A 300 -14.96 -14.47 -18.29
N LEU A 301 -15.12 -14.05 -17.03
CA LEU A 301 -16.39 -13.94 -16.34
C LEU A 301 -17.01 -12.54 -16.50
N THR A 302 -16.23 -11.56 -16.94
CA THR A 302 -16.67 -10.18 -17.23
C THR A 302 -16.99 -10.00 -18.71
N ILE A 303 -18.23 -9.64 -19.05
CA ILE A 303 -18.59 -9.27 -20.45
C ILE A 303 -18.07 -7.86 -20.78
N THR A 304 -18.19 -6.96 -19.82
CA THR A 304 -17.63 -5.61 -19.80
C THR A 304 -16.75 -5.51 -18.55
N PRO A 305 -15.57 -4.85 -18.61
CA PRO A 305 -14.79 -4.58 -17.40
C PRO A 305 -15.65 -3.92 -16.32
N LEU A 306 -15.51 -4.38 -15.08
CA LEU A 306 -16.18 -3.77 -13.94
C LEU A 306 -15.40 -2.53 -13.50
N GLU A 307 -16.08 -1.41 -13.35
CA GLU A 307 -15.53 -0.18 -12.77
C GLU A 307 -15.43 -0.34 -11.25
N LEU A 308 -14.25 -0.06 -10.70
CA LEU A 308 -13.96 -0.14 -9.26
C LEU A 308 -13.76 1.24 -8.60
N GLY A 309 -14.03 2.32 -9.34
CA GLY A 309 -13.87 3.70 -8.87
C GLY A 309 -12.54 4.33 -9.33
N THR A 310 -12.10 5.37 -8.62
CA THR A 310 -10.85 6.10 -8.93
C THR A 310 -9.76 5.76 -7.92
N LEU A 311 -8.52 5.71 -8.41
CA LEU A 311 -7.32 5.71 -7.58
C LEU A 311 -6.62 7.05 -7.74
N GLU A 312 -6.72 7.90 -6.73
CA GLU A 312 -6.17 9.25 -6.76
C GLU A 312 -4.64 9.28 -6.79
N ALA A 313 -4.07 10.43 -7.13
CA ALA A 313 -2.63 10.65 -7.07
C ALA A 313 -2.11 10.40 -5.64
N ARG A 314 -0.92 9.80 -5.51
CA ARG A 314 -0.27 9.58 -4.19
C ARG A 314 -1.19 8.89 -3.17
N SER A 315 -2.01 7.95 -3.62
CA SER A 315 -3.02 7.29 -2.80
C SER A 315 -2.93 5.76 -2.89
N ALA A 316 -3.65 5.09 -1.99
CA ALA A 316 -3.73 3.64 -1.95
C ALA A 316 -5.19 3.20 -1.79
N LEU A 317 -5.52 1.99 -2.23
CA LEU A 317 -6.87 1.43 -2.16
C LEU A 317 -6.83 -0.08 -1.90
N ASP A 318 -7.65 -0.56 -0.98
CA ASP A 318 -7.93 -1.98 -0.75
C ASP A 318 -9.23 -2.37 -1.46
N ILE A 319 -9.17 -3.39 -2.30
CA ILE A 319 -10.33 -3.92 -3.03
C ILE A 319 -10.61 -5.31 -2.49
N ARG A 320 -11.83 -5.53 -2.00
CA ARG A 320 -12.30 -6.83 -1.51
C ARG A 320 -12.82 -7.65 -2.68
N LEU A 321 -12.26 -8.85 -2.86
CA LEU A 321 -12.63 -9.71 -3.99
C LEU A 321 -14.13 -9.99 -4.01
N VAL A 322 -14.72 -10.31 -2.86
CA VAL A 322 -16.12 -10.73 -2.80
C VAL A 322 -17.04 -9.54 -3.00
N GLU A 323 -16.92 -8.52 -2.15
CA GLU A 323 -17.85 -7.40 -2.08
C GLU A 323 -17.71 -6.42 -3.23
N ASP A 324 -16.47 -6.14 -3.67
CA ASP A 324 -16.21 -5.12 -4.68
C ASP A 324 -16.15 -5.71 -6.10
N ILE A 325 -15.99 -7.03 -6.25
CA ILE A 325 -15.86 -7.66 -7.57
C ILE A 325 -16.91 -8.75 -7.80
N LEU A 326 -16.94 -9.81 -6.99
CA LEU A 326 -17.80 -10.97 -7.27
C LEU A 326 -19.29 -10.64 -7.15
N VAL A 327 -19.69 -9.93 -6.08
CA VAL A 327 -21.07 -9.53 -5.84
C VAL A 327 -21.59 -8.58 -6.94
N PRO A 328 -20.87 -7.50 -7.33
CA PRO A 328 -21.29 -6.63 -8.44
C PRO A 328 -21.38 -7.33 -9.80
N LEU A 329 -20.61 -8.40 -10.01
CA LEU A 329 -20.67 -9.23 -11.22
C LEU A 329 -21.76 -10.32 -11.17
N GLU A 330 -22.54 -10.37 -10.10
CA GLU A 330 -23.55 -11.41 -9.86
C GLU A 330 -22.95 -12.83 -9.86
N ILE A 331 -21.68 -12.96 -9.48
CA ILE A 331 -21.01 -14.24 -9.31
C ILE A 331 -21.37 -14.81 -7.94
N THR A 332 -21.80 -16.08 -7.89
CA THR A 332 -22.16 -16.74 -6.63
C THR A 332 -20.99 -16.79 -5.66
N THR A 333 -21.22 -16.35 -4.42
CA THR A 333 -20.25 -16.32 -3.31
C THR A 333 -20.63 -17.33 -2.20
N PRO A 334 -19.69 -18.09 -1.62
CA PRO A 334 -18.30 -18.20 -2.05
C PRO A 334 -18.21 -18.83 -3.44
N TYR A 335 -17.30 -18.31 -4.26
CA TYR A 335 -17.03 -18.84 -5.58
C TYR A 335 -16.28 -20.16 -5.44
N THR A 336 -16.95 -21.27 -5.76
CA THR A 336 -16.40 -22.64 -5.59
C THR A 336 -16.12 -23.35 -6.90
N THR A 337 -16.58 -22.80 -8.04
CA THR A 337 -16.21 -23.29 -9.37
C THR A 337 -14.69 -23.22 -9.56
N ASP A 338 -14.11 -24.21 -10.24
CA ASP A 338 -12.66 -24.32 -10.45
C ASP A 338 -11.80 -24.27 -9.16
N GLY A 339 -12.39 -24.71 -8.03
CA GLY A 339 -11.74 -24.67 -6.73
C GLY A 339 -11.71 -23.28 -6.09
N GLY A 340 -12.44 -22.32 -6.67
CA GLY A 340 -12.46 -20.92 -6.27
C GLY A 340 -11.37 -20.08 -6.90
N ASN A 341 -10.56 -20.66 -7.78
CA ASN A 341 -9.37 -20.03 -8.31
C ASN A 341 -9.72 -19.06 -9.44
N LEU A 342 -9.20 -17.84 -9.34
CA LEU A 342 -9.44 -16.76 -10.28
C LEU A 342 -8.13 -16.09 -10.69
N ILE A 343 -8.14 -15.45 -11.85
CA ILE A 343 -7.17 -14.44 -12.26
C ILE A 343 -7.91 -13.11 -12.36
N LEU A 344 -7.30 -12.04 -11.85
CA LEU A 344 -7.78 -10.68 -12.06
C LEU A 344 -6.82 -9.92 -12.95
N GLU A 345 -7.36 -9.19 -13.92
CA GLU A 345 -6.62 -8.22 -14.72
C GLU A 345 -7.18 -6.83 -14.43
N LEU A 346 -6.39 -5.98 -13.78
CA LEU A 346 -6.75 -4.61 -13.47
C LEU A 346 -6.13 -3.66 -14.51
N THR A 347 -6.90 -2.68 -14.94
CA THR A 347 -6.42 -1.54 -15.74
C THR A 347 -6.69 -0.26 -14.96
N ILE A 348 -5.63 0.49 -14.66
CA ILE A 348 -5.68 1.72 -13.87
C ILE A 348 -5.20 2.88 -14.75
N GLN A 349 -5.98 3.95 -14.87
CA GLN A 349 -5.64 5.12 -15.67
C GLN A 349 -4.59 6.05 -15.01
N ALA A 350 -3.61 5.46 -14.34
CA ALA A 350 -2.47 6.13 -13.75
C ALA A 350 -1.18 5.37 -14.07
N THR A 351 -0.04 6.06 -14.06
CA THR A 351 1.28 5.51 -14.40
C THR A 351 1.94 4.85 -13.20
N ASP A 352 2.64 3.74 -13.44
CA ASP A 352 3.48 3.04 -12.45
C ASP A 352 2.74 2.61 -11.17
N VAL A 353 1.45 2.31 -11.27
CA VAL A 353 0.66 1.78 -10.15
C VAL A 353 1.24 0.42 -9.73
N GLN A 354 1.27 0.20 -8.42
CA GLN A 354 1.77 -1.01 -7.80
C GLN A 354 0.66 -1.70 -7.04
N GLY A 355 0.87 -2.97 -6.68
CA GLY A 355 -0.12 -3.66 -5.87
C GLY A 355 0.26 -5.06 -5.43
N THR A 356 -0.55 -5.60 -4.54
CA THR A 356 -0.43 -6.97 -4.03
C THR A 356 -1.79 -7.64 -3.92
N ALA A 357 -1.83 -8.95 -4.15
CA ALA A 357 -2.97 -9.81 -3.84
C ALA A 357 -2.73 -10.56 -2.54
N GLN A 358 -3.64 -10.42 -1.58
CA GLN A 358 -3.74 -11.28 -0.41
C GLN A 358 -4.69 -12.42 -0.71
N VAL A 359 -4.22 -13.65 -0.56
CA VAL A 359 -5.00 -14.82 -0.92
C VAL A 359 -5.26 -15.66 0.32
N PHE A 360 -6.52 -16.03 0.53
CA PHE A 360 -6.94 -16.87 1.64
C PHE A 360 -7.63 -18.13 1.16
N SER A 361 -7.75 -19.09 2.07
CA SER A 361 -8.66 -20.23 2.00
C SER A 361 -9.21 -20.47 3.41
N SER A 362 -10.19 -21.36 3.56
CA SER A 362 -10.90 -21.64 4.84
C SER A 362 -10.00 -21.57 6.09
N GLY A 363 -9.91 -20.37 6.70
CA GLY A 363 -9.16 -20.10 7.92
C GLY A 363 -7.62 -20.00 7.84
N VAL A 364 -7.00 -19.93 6.65
CA VAL A 364 -5.53 -19.80 6.50
C VAL A 364 -5.14 -18.85 5.37
N SER A 365 -4.01 -18.14 5.56
CA SER A 365 -3.42 -17.30 4.51
C SER A 365 -2.64 -18.20 3.57
N LEU A 366 -2.94 -18.11 2.28
CA LEU A 366 -2.09 -18.68 1.24
C LEU A 366 -0.92 -17.73 0.90
N GLY A 367 -0.95 -16.49 1.39
CA GLY A 367 0.13 -15.52 1.30
C GLY A 367 -0.28 -14.19 0.68
N THR A 368 0.69 -13.28 0.61
CA THR A 368 0.59 -12.00 -0.09
C THR A 368 1.54 -12.02 -1.29
N TYR A 369 1.06 -11.60 -2.45
CA TYR A 369 1.80 -11.74 -3.71
C TYR A 369 1.80 -10.40 -4.47
N PRO A 370 2.96 -9.89 -4.92
CA PRO A 370 2.99 -8.72 -5.79
C PRO A 370 2.26 -8.98 -7.10
N LEU A 371 1.51 -7.98 -7.57
CA LEU A 371 0.91 -8.00 -8.91
C LEU A 371 2.01 -7.84 -9.98
N GLN A 372 1.77 -8.41 -11.16
CA GLN A 372 2.72 -8.39 -12.29
C GLN A 372 2.31 -7.40 -13.38
#